data_AF-A0A972KCK3-F1
#
_entry.id   AF-A0A972KCK3-F1
#
_cell.length_a   1.000
_cell.length_b   1.000
_cell.length_c   1.000
_cell.angle_alpha   90.00
_cell.angle_beta   90.00
_cell.angle_gamma   90.00
#
_symmetry.space_group_name_H-M   'P 1'
#
loop_
_entity.id
_entity.type
_entity.pdbx_description
1 polymer ?
#
loop_
_entity_poly.entity_id
_entity_poly.type
_entity_poly.pdbx_seq_one_letter_code
_entity_poly.pdbx_strand_id
1 'polypeptide(L)' 'MESAARLINRSDVATGAAVNRLVDAGILTQRNIGKQRYRIFEAPTVLELFTSLERSLASPAGDTATEPPVRPVPRR' A
#
# COMPACT_ATOMS: atom_id res chain seq x y z
N MET A 1 -15.30 -1.73 -6.50
CA MET A 1 -14.03 -0.99 -6.35
C MET A 1 -14.32 0.45 -6.74
N GLU A 2 -14.06 1.40 -5.86
CA GLU A 2 -14.28 2.82 -6.12
C GLU A 2 -13.04 3.44 -6.76
N SER A 3 -13.20 4.33 -7.74
CA SER A 3 -12.07 4.98 -8.40
C SER A 3 -11.51 6.09 -7.50
N ALA A 4 -10.21 6.37 -7.64
CA ALA A 4 -9.55 7.46 -6.90
C ALA A 4 -10.26 8.81 -7.11
N ALA A 5 -10.76 9.06 -8.32
CA ALA A 5 -11.48 10.28 -8.68
C ALA A 5 -12.74 10.48 -7.84
N ARG A 6 -13.51 9.41 -7.59
CA ARG A 6 -14.68 9.45 -6.70
C ARG A 6 -14.27 9.68 -5.25
N LEU A 7 -13.24 8.97 -4.78
CA LEU A 7 -12.77 9.06 -3.39
C LEU A 7 -12.35 10.48 -2.99
N ILE A 8 -11.68 11.19 -3.89
CA ILE A 8 -11.20 12.57 -3.63
C ILE A 8 -12.13 13.66 -4.18
N ASN A 9 -13.28 13.27 -4.74
CA ASN A 9 -14.24 14.16 -5.38
C ASN A 9 -13.60 15.11 -6.43
N ARG A 10 -12.91 14.52 -7.41
CA ARG A 10 -12.26 15.22 -8.53
C ARG A 10 -12.53 14.51 -9.85
N SER A 11 -12.27 15.18 -10.97
CA SER A 11 -12.41 14.57 -12.30
C SER A 11 -11.38 13.48 -12.55
N ASP A 12 -11.71 12.51 -13.41
CA ASP A 12 -10.79 11.43 -13.79
C ASP A 12 -9.50 11.97 -14.43
N VAL A 13 -9.60 13.05 -15.23
CA VAL A 13 -8.45 13.69 -15.87
C VAL A 13 -7.50 14.32 -14.84
N ALA A 14 -8.04 15.12 -13.90
CA ALA A 14 -7.23 15.76 -12.87
C ALA A 14 -6.59 14.72 -11.95
N THR A 15 -7.34 13.69 -11.59
CA THR A 15 -6.87 12.56 -10.77
C THR A 15 -5.77 11.79 -11.50
N GLY A 16 -5.95 11.47 -12.78
CA GLY A 16 -4.95 10.78 -13.59
C GLY A 16 -3.64 11.57 -13.71
N ALA A 17 -3.72 12.88 -13.91
CA ALA A 17 -2.55 13.75 -13.95
C ALA A 17 -1.83 13.79 -12.59
N ALA A 18 -2.56 13.83 -11.47
CA ALA A 18 -1.98 13.77 -10.14
C ALA A 18 -1.29 12.43 -9.87
N VAL A 19 -1.93 11.31 -10.22
CA VAL A 19 -1.35 9.96 -10.09
C VAL A 19 -0.05 9.85 -10.89
N ASN A 20 -0.02 10.32 -12.14
CA ASN A 20 1.20 10.28 -12.95
C ASN A 20 2.33 11.09 -12.29
N ARG A 21 2.07 12.30 -11.78
CA ARG A 21 3.09 13.09 -11.06
C ARG A 21 3.64 12.37 -9.83
N LEU A 22 2.79 11.64 -9.10
CA LEU A 22 3.23 10.86 -7.94
C LEU A 22 4.06 9.64 -8.37
N VAL A 23 3.76 9.03 -9.52
CA VAL A 23 4.59 7.96 -10.10
C VAL A 23 5.95 8.51 -10.54
N ASP A 24 5.96 9.65 -11.24
CA ASP A 24 7.20 10.31 -11.68
C ASP A 24 8.09 10.73 -10.50
N ALA A 25 7.47 11.10 -9.37
CA ALA A 25 8.15 11.41 -8.12
C ALA A 25 8.60 10.16 -7.33
N GLY A 26 8.31 8.94 -7.79
CA GLY A 26 8.64 7.69 -7.12
C GLY A 26 7.80 7.38 -5.87
N ILE A 27 6.69 8.09 -5.66
CA ILE A 27 5.80 7.91 -4.51
C ILE A 27 4.82 6.75 -4.76
N LEU A 28 4.34 6.60 -5.99
CA LEU A 28 3.43 5.54 -6.40
C LEU A 28 4.09 4.57 -7.39
N THR A 29 3.78 3.29 -7.24
CA THR A 29 4.20 2.23 -8.15
C THR A 29 2.97 1.53 -8.72
N GLN A 30 2.90 1.38 -10.06
CA GLN A 30 1.83 0.60 -10.68
C GLN A 30 2.07 -0.89 -10.44
N ARG A 31 1.04 -1.59 -9.94
CA ARG A 31 1.16 -3.01 -9.56
C ARG A 31 0.73 -4.01 -10.60
N ASN A 32 -0.16 -3.60 -11.49
CA ASN A 32 -0.79 -4.48 -12.46
C ASN A 32 -0.45 -4.03 -13.89
N ILE A 33 0.83 -4.11 -14.24
CA ILE A 33 1.28 -3.81 -15.60
C ILE A 33 0.84 -4.97 -16.52
N GLY A 34 -0.12 -4.68 -17.40
CA GLY A 34 -0.66 -5.64 -18.36
C GLY A 34 -1.83 -6.48 -17.83
N LYS A 35 -2.96 -6.45 -18.58
CA LYS A 35 -4.14 -7.32 -18.46
C LYS A 35 -5.16 -7.07 -17.34
N GLN A 36 -5.36 -5.83 -16.88
CA GLN A 36 -6.50 -5.52 -16.00
C GLN A 36 -7.31 -4.32 -16.46
N ARG A 37 -8.63 -4.36 -16.20
CA ARG A 37 -9.61 -3.33 -16.56
C ARG A 37 -9.30 -1.96 -15.92
N TYR A 38 -8.64 -1.95 -14.77
CA TYR A 38 -8.26 -0.75 -14.03
C TYR A 38 -6.77 -0.76 -13.74
N ARG A 39 -6.12 0.40 -13.80
CA ARG A 39 -4.74 0.57 -13.30
C ARG A 39 -4.78 0.67 -11.78
N ILE A 40 -3.94 -0.13 -11.11
CA ILE A 40 -3.82 -0.18 -9.65
C ILE A 40 -2.43 0.33 -9.29
N PHE A 41 -2.39 1.29 -8.37
CA PHE A 41 -1.17 1.91 -7.87
C PHE A 41 -1.09 1.71 -6.36
N GLU A 42 0.12 1.51 -5.85
CA GLU A 42 0.40 1.43 -4.42
C GLU A 42 1.45 2.46 -4.02
N ALA A 43 1.41 2.88 -2.76
CA ALA A 43 2.47 3.68 -2.13
C ALA A 43 3.31 2.74 -1.25
N PRO A 44 4.36 2.10 -1.79
CA PRO A 44 5.06 1.01 -1.10
C PRO A 44 5.64 1.47 0.24
N THR A 45 6.20 2.68 0.30
CA THR A 45 6.75 3.25 1.55
C THR A 45 5.69 3.42 2.63
N VAL A 46 4.46 3.81 2.27
CA VAL A 46 3.37 3.97 3.25
C VAL A 46 2.96 2.60 3.80
N LEU A 47 2.82 1.60 2.92
CA LEU A 47 2.51 0.23 3.33
C LEU A 47 3.62 -0.35 4.22
N GLU A 48 4.88 -0.12 3.88
CA GLU A 48 6.03 -0.55 4.66
C GLU A 48 6.05 0.10 6.06
N LEU A 49 5.74 1.39 6.16
CA LEU A 49 5.64 2.08 7.45
C LEU A 49 4.56 1.45 8.35
N PHE A 50 3.36 1.19 7.82
CA PHE A 50 2.30 0.55 8.61
C PHE A 50 2.66 -0.89 8.98
N THR A 51 3.16 -1.68 8.04
CA THR A 51 3.52 -3.08 8.29
C THR A 51 4.69 -3.23 9.26
N SER A 52 5.66 -2.31 9.24
CA SER A 52 6.76 -2.28 10.22
C SER A 52 6.28 -1.88 11.61
N LEU A 53 5.36 -0.92 11.72
CA LEU A 53 4.70 -0.57 12.98
C LEU A 53 3.89 -1.75 13.54
N GLU A 54 3.08 -2.41 12.72
CA GLU A 54 2.33 -3.60 13.14
C GLU A 54 3.27 -4.71 13.63
N ARG A 55 4.39 -4.92 12.93
CA ARG A 55 5.41 -5.89 13.33
C ARG A 55 6.07 -5.54 14.66
N SER A 56 6.34 -4.25 14.89
CA SER A 56 6.94 -3.79 16.14
C SER A 56 6.03 -3.92 17.36
N LEU A 57 4.73 -3.80 17.15
CA LEU A 57 3.73 -4.01 18.20
C LEU A 57 3.38 -5.49 18.42
N ALA A 58 3.71 -6.37 17.47
CA ALA A 58 3.37 -7.79 17.51
C ALA A 58 4.39 -8.66 18.28
N SER A 59 5.59 -8.16 18.55
CA SER A 59 6.67 -8.91 19.20
C SER A 59 7.38 -8.05 20.27
N PRO A 60 7.82 -8.63 21.41
CA PRO A 60 8.60 -7.89 22.42
C PRO A 60 9.90 -7.31 21.84
N ALA A 61 10.60 -8.05 20.98
CA ALA A 61 11.78 -7.57 20.26
C ALA A 61 11.46 -6.60 19.09
N GLY A 62 10.18 -6.36 18.79
CA GLY A 62 9.75 -5.44 17.74
C GLY A 62 9.92 -5.97 16.30
N ASP A 63 10.37 -7.22 16.13
CA ASP A 63 10.46 -7.87 14.82
C ASP A 63 10.05 -9.34 14.93
N THR A 64 9.00 -9.73 14.20
CA THR A 64 8.53 -11.12 14.16
C THR A 64 9.44 -12.07 13.38
N ALA A 65 10.41 -11.54 12.61
CA ALA A 65 11.48 -12.34 12.02
C ALA A 65 12.56 -12.72 13.05
N THR A 66 12.77 -11.89 14.09
CA THR A 66 13.78 -12.15 15.13
C THR A 66 13.21 -12.88 16.34
N GLU A 67 11.95 -12.59 16.71
CA GLU A 67 11.27 -13.24 17.83
C GLU A 67 9.78 -13.43 17.50
N PRO A 68 9.22 -14.66 17.62
CA PRO A 68 7.83 -14.92 17.26
C PRO A 68 6.86 -14.13 18.15
N PRO A 69 5.66 -13.79 17.64
CA PRO A 69 4.66 -13.06 18.41
C PRO A 69 4.22 -13.86 19.65
N VAL A 70 3.99 -13.18 20.78
CA VAL A 70 3.55 -13.79 22.06
C VAL A 70 2.28 -14.61 21.89
N ARG A 71 1.38 -14.17 20.99
CA ARG A 71 0.16 -14.89 20.63
C ARG A 71 0.17 -15.21 19.13
N PRO A 72 0.67 -16.38 18.72
CA PRO A 72 0.68 -16.78 17.32
C PRO A 72 -0.73 -17.06 16.81
N VAL A 73 -0.99 -16.68 15.56
CA VAL A 73 -2.22 -17.07 14.84
C VAL A 73 -2.16 -18.55 14.45
N PRO A 74 -3.27 -19.30 14.54
CA PRO A 74 -3.32 -20.69 14.08
C PRO A 74 -2.93 -20.80 12.60
N ARG A 75 -2.08 -21.79 12.26
CA ARG A 75 -1.72 -22.06 10.85
C ARG A 75 -2.95 -22.58 10.10
N ARG A 76 -3.21 -21.99 8.93
CA ARG A 76 -4.21 -22.47 7.97
C ARG A 76 -3.60 -23.47 7.00
#